data_AF-A0A133UP65-F1
#
_entry.id   AF-A0A133UP65-F1
#
_cell.length_a   1.000
_cell.length_b   1.000
_cell.length_c   1.000
_cell.angle_alpha   90.00
_cell.angle_beta   90.00
_cell.angle_gamma   90.00
#
_symmetry.space_group_name_H-M   'P 1'
#
loop_
_entity.id
_entity.type
_entity.pdbx_description
1 polymer ?
#
loop_
_entity_poly.entity_id
_entity_poly.type
_entity_poly.pdbx_seq_one_letter_code
_entity_poly.pdbx_strand_id
1 'polypeptide(L)'
;MILKSPDPIRGLEDPTQKIIGKQKYRFNGRKERERFKLCWSARSVVYPELVMKQRPNAQYEPVQLLSFLTYAALTNDFVNDAAENYPLPEDEAPHPNTVFYRTKKLSVDEILDQFNSAMERIIEVAREKGALEGKLDLAIDLTDWRYYGDTY
;
A
#
# COMPACT_ATOMS: atom_id res chain seq x y z
N MET A 1 -0.99 1.25 24.86
CA MET A 1 -2.15 0.42 24.47
C MET A 1 -1.91 -0.04 23.05
N ILE A 2 -1.61 -1.33 22.82
CA ILE A 2 -1.33 -1.83 21.46
C ILE A 2 -2.68 -1.89 20.75
N LEU A 3 -2.98 -0.89 19.90
CA LEU A 3 -4.07 -1.00 18.94
C LEU A 3 -3.74 -2.21 18.06
N LYS A 4 -4.38 -3.35 18.34
CA LYS A 4 -4.35 -4.49 17.44
C LYS A 4 -4.95 -4.00 16.14
N SER A 5 -4.11 -3.79 15.13
CA SER A 5 -4.57 -3.61 13.76
C SER A 5 -5.65 -4.65 13.47
N PRO A 6 -6.77 -4.27 12.81
CA PRO A 6 -7.80 -5.22 12.42
C PRO A 6 -7.20 -6.37 11.60
N ASP A 7 -7.86 -7.53 11.66
CA ASP A 7 -7.53 -8.68 10.83
C ASP A 7 -7.64 -8.27 9.35
N PRO A 8 -6.53 -8.33 8.59
CA PRO A 8 -6.49 -7.89 7.20
C PRO A 8 -7.52 -8.52 6.27
N ILE A 9 -8.06 -9.68 6.63
CA ILE A 9 -8.89 -10.50 5.75
C ILE A 9 -10.38 -10.37 6.11
N ARG A 10 -10.70 -9.70 7.22
CA ARG A 10 -12.08 -9.50 7.65
C ARG A 10 -12.80 -8.65 6.59
N GLY A 11 -13.81 -9.21 5.91
CA GLY A 11 -14.56 -8.50 4.86
C GLY A 11 -14.06 -8.69 3.42
N LEU A 12 -12.93 -9.36 3.17
CA LEU A 12 -12.60 -9.81 1.81
C LEU A 12 -13.57 -10.94 1.41
N GLU A 13 -14.56 -10.60 0.57
CA GLU A 13 -15.51 -11.57 0.01
C GLU A 13 -14.78 -12.72 -0.70
N ASP A 14 -15.41 -13.90 -0.71
CA ASP A 14 -14.94 -15.04 -1.48
C ASP A 14 -14.90 -14.70 -2.98
N PRO A 15 -13.98 -15.30 -3.76
CA PRO A 15 -13.71 -14.88 -5.13
C PRO A 15 -14.96 -14.79 -5.99
N THR A 16 -15.40 -13.57 -6.27
CA THR A 16 -16.48 -13.27 -7.18
C THR A 16 -15.91 -12.98 -8.57
N GLN A 17 -16.47 -13.64 -9.58
CA GLN A 17 -16.15 -13.34 -10.98
C GLN A 17 -16.71 -11.95 -11.33
N LYS A 18 -15.88 -10.91 -11.33
CA LYS A 18 -16.27 -9.62 -11.94
C LYS A 18 -15.98 -9.66 -13.44
N ILE A 19 -17.01 -9.38 -14.24
CA ILE A 19 -16.90 -9.22 -15.69
C ILE A 19 -16.64 -7.73 -15.96
N ILE A 20 -15.46 -7.40 -16.48
CA ILE A 20 -15.17 -6.08 -17.05
C ILE A 20 -15.00 -6.28 -18.56
N GLY A 21 -16.00 -5.86 -19.34
CA GLY A 21 -16.03 -6.07 -20.80
C GLY A 21 -16.22 -7.54 -21.23
N LYS A 22 -15.62 -7.95 -22.35
CA LYS A 22 -15.70 -9.34 -22.87
C LYS A 22 -14.69 -10.31 -22.25
N GLN A 23 -13.81 -9.83 -21.36
CA GLN A 23 -12.77 -10.64 -20.74
C GLN A 23 -13.23 -11.14 -19.36
N LYS A 24 -13.23 -12.47 -19.19
CA LYS A 24 -13.43 -13.12 -17.90
C LYS A 24 -12.09 -13.09 -17.15
N TYR A 25 -11.92 -12.14 -16.23
CA TYR A 25 -10.81 -12.19 -15.29
C TYR A 25 -11.12 -13.22 -14.20
N ARG A 26 -10.35 -14.31 -14.14
CA ARG A 26 -10.38 -15.24 -13.00
C ARG A 26 -9.51 -14.66 -11.89
N PHE A 27 -10.11 -13.88 -10.99
CA PHE A 27 -9.50 -13.60 -9.70
C PHE A 27 -9.50 -14.89 -8.88
N ASN A 28 -8.33 -15.51 -8.71
CA ASN A 28 -8.19 -16.63 -7.80
C ASN A 28 -8.10 -16.06 -6.38
N GLY A 29 -9.22 -16.03 -5.66
CA GLY A 29 -9.32 -15.40 -4.33
C GLY A 29 -8.30 -15.92 -3.31
N ARG A 30 -7.79 -17.16 -3.50
CA ARG A 30 -6.68 -17.67 -2.70
C ARG A 30 -5.38 -16.90 -2.96
N LYS A 31 -5.01 -16.67 -4.23
CA LYS A 31 -3.79 -15.91 -4.58
C LYS A 31 -3.90 -14.47 -4.09
N GLU A 32 -5.08 -13.88 -4.20
CA GLU A 32 -5.35 -12.53 -3.75
C GLU A 32 -5.22 -12.38 -2.24
N ARG A 33 -5.79 -13.31 -1.46
CA ARG A 33 -5.59 -13.38 -0.01
C ARG A 33 -4.12 -13.51 0.38
N GLU A 34 -3.35 -14.35 -0.31
CA GLU A 34 -1.92 -14.49 -0.03
C GLU A 34 -1.13 -13.21 -0.37
N ARG A 35 -1.45 -12.53 -1.49
CA ARG A 35 -0.88 -11.20 -1.79
C ARG A 35 -1.21 -10.20 -0.69
N PHE A 36 -2.48 -10.17 -0.27
CA PHE A 36 -2.93 -9.27 0.78
C PHE A 36 -2.16 -9.52 2.08
N LYS A 37 -2.09 -10.78 2.54
CA LYS A 37 -1.32 -11.16 3.73
C LYS A 37 0.15 -10.74 3.63
N LEU A 38 0.78 -10.97 2.48
CA LEU A 38 2.18 -10.59 2.25
C LEU A 38 2.38 -9.08 2.37
N CYS A 39 1.61 -8.30 1.61
CA CYS A 39 1.69 -6.84 1.61
C CYS A 39 1.37 -6.26 3.00
N TRP A 40 0.34 -6.80 3.64
CA TRP A 40 -0.05 -6.38 4.98
C TRP A 40 1.01 -6.71 6.04
N SER A 41 1.70 -7.84 5.90
CA SER A 41 2.79 -8.21 6.81
C SER A 41 4.03 -7.34 6.61
N ALA A 42 4.26 -6.84 5.39
CA ALA A 42 5.39 -5.97 5.06
C ALA A 42 5.30 -4.57 5.70
N ARG A 43 4.14 -4.16 6.22
CA ARG A 43 3.94 -2.84 6.83
C ARG A 43 4.90 -2.51 7.98
N SER A 44 5.35 -3.52 8.75
CA SER A 44 6.30 -3.29 9.85
C SER A 44 7.68 -2.88 9.35
N VAL A 45 7.98 -3.20 8.08
CA VAL A 45 9.19 -2.78 7.37
C VAL A 45 8.94 -1.46 6.64
N VAL A 46 7.78 -1.31 6.00
CA VAL A 46 7.48 -0.17 5.11
C VAL A 46 7.03 1.08 5.86
N TYR A 47 6.09 0.99 6.79
CA TYR A 47 5.47 2.17 7.41
C TYR A 47 6.44 3.06 8.20
N PRO A 48 7.50 2.55 8.86
CA PRO A 48 8.50 3.42 9.48
C PRO A 48 9.17 4.38 8.49
N GLU A 49 9.24 4.01 7.22
CA GLU A 49 9.84 4.81 6.15
C GLU A 49 8.84 5.83 5.56
N LEU A 50 7.57 5.78 5.97
CA LEU A 50 6.50 6.64 5.47
C LEU A 50 6.10 7.69 6.52
N VAL A 51 6.28 8.95 6.18
CA VAL A 51 5.97 10.11 7.01
C VAL A 51 4.64 10.74 6.58
N MET A 52 3.67 10.70 7.48
CA MET A 52 2.42 11.47 7.35
C MET A 52 2.51 12.78 8.12
N LYS A 53 2.42 13.92 7.41
CA LYS A 53 2.44 15.26 8.04
C LYS A 53 1.22 15.48 8.94
N GLN A 54 1.42 15.32 10.24
CA GLN A 54 0.39 15.46 11.25
C GLN A 54 0.69 16.58 12.25
N ARG A 55 -0.38 17.10 12.88
CA ARG A 55 -0.26 18.01 14.02
C ARG A 55 -0.39 17.19 15.30
N PRO A 56 0.10 17.67 16.45
CA PRO A 56 0.02 16.93 17.72
C PRO A 56 -1.41 16.57 18.17
N ASN A 57 -2.42 17.31 17.69
CA ASN A 57 -3.83 17.07 17.98
C ASN A 57 -4.57 16.29 16.88
N ALA A 58 -3.86 15.54 16.04
CA ALA A 58 -4.48 14.72 15.01
C ALA A 58 -5.34 13.61 15.65
N GLN A 59 -6.53 13.39 15.09
CA GLN A 59 -7.47 12.36 15.56
C GLN A 59 -6.94 10.93 15.32
N TYR A 60 -6.20 10.73 14.22
CA TYR A 60 -5.72 9.43 13.80
C TYR A 60 -4.21 9.40 13.80
N GLU A 61 -3.63 8.30 14.23
CA GLU A 61 -2.19 8.05 14.15
C GLU A 61 -1.76 7.81 12.70
N PRO A 62 -0.48 8.09 12.34
CA PRO A 62 0.04 7.84 10.99
C PRO A 62 -0.21 6.41 10.51
N VAL A 63 -0.02 5.43 11.41
CA VAL A 63 -0.23 4.01 11.14
C VAL A 63 -1.67 3.69 10.73
N GLN A 64 -2.66 4.41 11.28
CA GLN A 64 -4.07 4.21 10.94
C GLN A 64 -4.36 4.73 9.53
N LEU A 65 -3.85 5.92 9.20
CA LEU A 65 -4.00 6.49 7.85
C LEU A 65 -3.29 5.64 6.79
N LEU A 66 -2.07 5.17 7.09
CA LEU A 66 -1.31 4.29 6.19
C LEU A 66 -2.01 2.94 6.02
N SER A 67 -2.52 2.33 7.09
CA SER A 67 -3.29 1.08 7.00
C SER A 67 -4.54 1.22 6.15
N PHE A 68 -5.23 2.35 6.25
CA PHE A 68 -6.37 2.67 5.40
C PHE A 68 -5.98 2.79 3.93
N LEU A 69 -4.92 3.54 3.62
CA LEU A 69 -4.41 3.69 2.25
C LEU A 69 -3.92 2.36 1.67
N THR A 70 -3.25 1.53 2.47
CA THR A 70 -2.82 0.20 2.07
C THR A 70 -4.01 -0.71 1.77
N TYR A 71 -5.07 -0.65 2.59
CA TYR A 71 -6.31 -1.38 2.29
C TYR A 71 -6.91 -0.94 0.96
N ALA A 72 -7.11 0.37 0.77
CA ALA A 72 -7.66 0.92 -0.47
C ALA A 72 -6.82 0.54 -1.70
N ALA A 73 -5.49 0.57 -1.57
CA ALA A 73 -4.58 0.15 -2.64
C ALA A 73 -4.68 -1.35 -2.94
N LEU A 74 -4.82 -2.20 -1.90
CA LEU A 74 -4.92 -3.65 -2.06
C LEU A 74 -6.27 -4.10 -2.64
N THR A 75 -7.35 -3.36 -2.37
CA THR A 75 -8.67 -3.61 -2.98
C THR A 75 -8.85 -2.89 -4.31
N ASN A 76 -7.89 -2.05 -4.71
CA ASN A 76 -7.95 -1.21 -5.90
C ASN A 76 -9.20 -0.31 -5.92
N ASP A 77 -9.51 0.28 -4.76
CA ASP A 77 -10.65 1.15 -4.56
C ASP A 77 -10.24 2.61 -4.32
N PHE A 78 -11.19 3.52 -4.52
CA PHE A 78 -11.04 4.90 -4.08
C PHE A 78 -11.17 4.98 -2.56
N VAL A 79 -10.56 6.01 -1.97
CA VAL A 79 -10.58 6.25 -0.51
C VAL A 79 -12.01 6.31 0.05
N ASN A 80 -12.99 6.81 -0.71
CA ASN A 80 -14.39 6.82 -0.27
C ASN A 80 -14.99 5.42 -0.22
N ASP A 81 -14.87 4.65 -1.31
CA ASP A 81 -15.41 3.29 -1.41
C ASP A 81 -14.71 2.33 -0.41
N ALA A 82 -13.41 2.53 -0.20
CA ALA A 82 -12.63 1.81 0.79
C ALA A 82 -13.10 2.07 2.23
N ALA A 83 -13.70 3.24 2.52
CA ALA A 83 -14.19 3.58 3.85
C ALA A 83 -15.43 2.79 4.23
N GLU A 84 -16.32 2.55 3.26
CA GLU A 84 -17.54 1.77 3.45
C GLU A 84 -17.23 0.29 3.75
N ASN A 85 -16.11 -0.20 3.23
CA ASN A 85 -15.72 -1.61 3.31
C ASN A 85 -14.55 -1.88 4.27
N TYR A 86 -14.02 -0.83 4.91
CA TYR A 86 -12.87 -0.96 5.80
C TYR A 86 -13.21 -1.87 7.00
N PRO A 87 -12.34 -2.79 7.42
CA PRO A 87 -12.64 -3.78 8.46
C PRO A 87 -12.60 -3.22 9.89
N LEU A 88 -13.02 -1.97 10.06
CA LEU A 88 -13.29 -1.33 11.35
C LEU A 88 -14.71 -0.76 11.34
N PRO A 89 -15.32 -0.57 12.52
CA PRO A 89 -16.51 0.28 12.64
C PRO A 89 -16.31 1.65 11.95
N GLU A 90 -17.37 2.22 11.39
CA GLU A 90 -17.33 3.48 10.64
C GLU A 90 -16.75 4.64 11.48
N ASP A 91 -17.02 4.65 12.79
CA ASP A 91 -16.52 5.63 13.76
C ASP A 91 -15.04 5.43 14.15
N GLU A 92 -14.49 4.24 13.85
CA GLU A 92 -13.08 3.90 14.08
C GLU A 92 -12.23 3.98 12.79
N ALA A 93 -12.87 3.92 11.63
CA ALA A 93 -12.20 4.07 10.34
C ALA A 93 -11.73 5.52 10.11
N PRO A 94 -10.54 5.72 9.52
CA PRO A 94 -10.14 7.04 9.06
C PRO A 94 -11.15 7.64 8.08
N HIS A 95 -11.69 8.81 8.42
CA HIS A 95 -12.58 9.51 7.51
C HIS A 95 -11.84 9.86 6.18
N PRO A 96 -12.43 9.59 5.00
CA PRO A 96 -11.78 9.81 3.70
C PRO A 96 -11.20 11.20 3.49
N ASN A 97 -11.96 12.24 3.84
CA ASN A 97 -11.49 13.63 3.79
C ASN A 97 -10.22 13.86 4.63
N THR A 98 -10.08 13.20 5.78
CA THR A 98 -8.88 13.29 6.60
C THR A 98 -7.69 12.65 5.89
N VAL A 99 -7.88 11.48 5.27
CA VAL A 99 -6.85 10.82 4.46
C VAL A 99 -6.41 11.74 3.31
N PHE A 100 -7.35 12.23 2.50
CA PHE A 100 -7.06 13.16 1.40
C PHE A 100 -6.34 14.43 1.85
N TYR A 101 -6.81 15.06 2.93
CA TYR A 101 -6.23 16.28 3.45
C TYR A 101 -4.78 16.08 3.89
N ARG A 102 -4.42 14.90 4.38
CA ARG A 102 -3.05 14.58 4.81
C ARG A 102 -2.17 14.22 3.62
N THR A 103 -2.65 13.39 2.70
CA THR A 103 -1.91 13.04 1.48
C THR A 103 -1.58 14.29 0.64
N LYS A 104 -2.51 15.24 0.53
CA LYS A 104 -2.29 16.51 -0.20
C LYS A 104 -1.20 17.42 0.39
N LYS A 105 -0.73 17.16 1.60
CA LYS A 105 0.37 17.94 2.21
C LYS A 105 1.75 17.43 1.85
N LEU A 106 1.83 16.27 1.22
CA LEU A 106 3.06 15.72 0.70
C LEU A 106 3.27 16.28 -0.71
N SER A 107 4.48 16.75 -0.96
CA SER A 107 4.95 17.04 -2.31
C SER A 107 5.28 15.75 -3.05
N VAL A 108 5.40 15.84 -4.38
CA VAL A 108 5.81 14.69 -5.21
C VAL A 108 7.20 14.21 -4.80
N ASP A 109 8.14 15.12 -4.59
CA ASP A 109 9.52 14.78 -4.18
C ASP A 109 9.53 14.04 -2.84
N GLU A 110 8.76 14.51 -1.85
CA GLU A 110 8.64 13.80 -0.56
C GLU A 110 8.05 12.39 -0.72
N ILE A 111 7.11 12.18 -1.65
CA ILE A 111 6.55 10.86 -1.91
C ILE A 111 7.60 9.94 -2.54
N LEU A 112 8.37 10.47 -3.50
CA LEU A 112 9.44 9.73 -4.17
C LEU A 112 10.58 9.37 -3.21
N ASP A 113 10.98 10.29 -2.33
CA ASP A 113 12.00 10.05 -1.32
C ASP A 113 11.57 8.96 -0.34
N GLN A 114 10.32 9.03 0.15
CA GLN A 114 9.75 7.99 1.01
C GLN A 114 9.63 6.64 0.31
N PHE A 115 9.28 6.63 -0.99
CA PHE A 115 9.25 5.41 -1.79
C PHE A 115 10.63 4.77 -1.91
N ASN A 116 11.66 5.56 -2.20
CA ASN A 116 13.04 5.09 -2.28
C ASN A 116 13.52 4.55 -0.93
N SER A 117 13.26 5.27 0.18
CA SER A 117 13.60 4.81 1.54
C SER A 117 12.93 3.48 1.87
N ALA A 118 11.63 3.34 1.58
CA ALA A 118 10.89 2.10 1.78
C ALA A 118 11.46 0.93 0.95
N MET A 119 11.84 1.18 -0.30
CA MET A 119 12.44 0.17 -1.17
C MET A 119 13.83 -0.26 -0.69
N GLU A 120 14.67 0.69 -0.29
CA GLU A 120 15.98 0.40 0.31
C GLU A 120 15.82 -0.46 1.56
N ARG A 121 14.88 -0.10 2.45
CA ARG A 121 14.62 -0.87 3.66
C ARG A 121 14.13 -2.29 3.37
N ILE A 122 13.29 -2.49 2.35
CA ILE A 122 12.87 -3.82 1.90
C ILE A 122 14.09 -4.63 1.44
N ILE A 123 14.97 -4.03 0.63
CA ILE A 123 16.18 -4.68 0.12
C ILE A 123 17.12 -5.05 1.28
N GLU A 124 17.32 -4.16 2.25
CA GLU A 124 18.12 -4.44 3.45
C GLU A 124 17.59 -5.66 4.21
N VAL A 125 16.29 -5.69 4.51
CA VAL A 125 15.67 -6.83 5.22
C VAL A 125 15.79 -8.11 4.40
N ALA A 126 15.67 -8.04 3.07
CA ALA A 126 15.87 -9.19 2.19
C ALA A 126 17.32 -9.70 2.24
N ARG A 127 18.31 -8.78 2.24
CA ARG A 127 19.74 -9.11 2.37
C ARG A 127 20.06 -9.74 3.71
N GLU A 128 19.59 -9.15 4.82
CA GLU A 128 19.79 -9.68 6.18
C GLU A 128 19.26 -11.11 6.34
N LYS A 129 18.21 -11.45 5.60
CA LYS A 129 17.59 -12.78 5.60
C LYS A 129 18.21 -13.75 4.59
N GLY A 130 19.26 -13.34 3.86
CA GLY A 130 19.87 -14.15 2.80
C GLY A 130 18.97 -14.37 1.59
N ALA A 131 17.85 -13.64 1.47
CA ALA A 131 16.88 -13.84 0.39
C ALA A 131 17.39 -13.37 -0.99
N LEU A 132 18.47 -12.57 -1.00
CA LEU A 132 19.15 -12.11 -2.22
C LEU A 132 20.46 -12.86 -2.49
N GLU A 133 20.77 -13.92 -1.74
CA GLU A 133 21.93 -14.76 -2.01
C GLU A 133 21.64 -15.71 -3.18
N GLY A 134 22.48 -15.70 -4.21
CA GLY A 134 22.33 -16.55 -5.39
C GLY A 134 22.75 -15.87 -6.69
N LYS A 135 22.53 -16.55 -7.81
CA LYS A 135 22.68 -15.92 -9.13
C LYS A 135 21.52 -14.94 -9.35
N LEU A 136 21.85 -13.67 -9.60
CA LEU A 136 20.86 -12.65 -9.95
C LEU A 136 20.44 -12.81 -11.41
N ASP A 137 19.16 -13.07 -11.65
CA ASP A 137 18.57 -12.93 -12.99
C ASP A 137 18.19 -11.47 -13.19
N LEU A 138 18.97 -10.75 -13.99
CA LEU A 138 18.70 -9.37 -14.36
C LEU A 138 17.75 -9.35 -15.57
N ALA A 139 16.52 -8.88 -15.36
CA ALA A 139 15.61 -8.55 -16.45
C ALA A 139 15.75 -7.07 -16.81
N ILE A 140 16.23 -6.78 -18.01
CA ILE A 140 16.24 -5.42 -18.58
C ILE A 140 15.14 -5.38 -19.62
N ASP A 141 14.04 -4.66 -19.32
CA ASP A 141 13.05 -4.33 -20.34
C ASP A 141 13.51 -3.08 -21.08
N LEU A 142 13.69 -3.22 -22.39
CA LEU A 142 13.91 -2.10 -23.28
C LEU A 142 12.55 -1.54 -23.70
N THR A 143 12.38 -0.23 -23.59
CA THR A 143 11.19 0.48 -24.07
C THR A 143 11.60 1.46 -25.16
N ASP A 144 10.76 1.58 -26.21
CA ASP A 144 10.94 2.56 -27.28
C ASP A 144 10.55 3.98 -26.86
N TRP A 145 10.08 4.16 -25.62
CA TRP A 145 9.74 5.47 -25.08
C TRP A 145 11.02 6.28 -24.85
N ARG A 146 11.20 7.29 -25.70
CA ARG A 146 12.31 8.23 -25.58
C ARG A 146 12.21 8.99 -24.25
N TYR A 147 13.24 8.84 -23.43
CA TYR A 147 13.44 9.65 -22.23
C TYR A 147 13.95 11.03 -22.64
N TYR A 148 13.08 12.04 -22.56
CA TYR A 148 13.41 13.44 -22.86
C TYR A 148 13.74 14.21 -21.57
N GLY A 149 14.60 13.67 -20.71
CA GLY A 149 14.98 14.33 -19.45
C GLY A 149 15.27 15.81 -19.63
N ASP A 150 14.93 16.63 -18.63
CA ASP A 150 15.14 18.08 -18.70
C ASP A 150 16.60 18.38 -19.05
N THR A 151 16.77 19.14 -20.12
CA THR A 151 18.07 19.56 -20.64
C THR A 151 18.49 20.78 -19.83
N TYR A 152 19.58 20.63 -19.06
CA TYR A 152 20.27 21.73 -18.39
C TYR A 152 20.87 22.73 -19.39
#